data_AF-A0A4P6USY8-F1
#
_entry.id   AF-A0A4P6USY8-F1
#
_cell.length_a   1.000
_cell.length_b   1.000
_cell.length_c   1.000
_cell.angle_alpha   90.00
_cell.angle_beta   90.00
_cell.angle_gamma   90.00
#
_symmetry.space_group_name_H-M   'P 1'
#
loop_
_entity.id
_entity.type
_entity.pdbx_description
1 polymer ?
#
loop_
_entity_poly.entity_id
_entity_poly.type
_entity_poly.pdbx_seq_one_letter_code
_entity_poly.pdbx_strand_id
1 'polypeptide(L)'
;MSHHHSIRNLLNIKDKNITFDENFCSTETIKKVKAKVFQGTLTYQSKACYACGHVFDDQIIKHGFKTSLIKMPSVSGFHTYLKLRKQRYFCKHCHSTFT
;
A
#
# COMPACT_ATOMS: atom_id res chain seq x y z
N MET A 1 10.87 -17.59 9.32
CA MET A 1 9.62 -17.12 8.68
C MET A 1 9.55 -15.62 8.85
N SER A 2 9.53 -14.83 7.76
CA SER A 2 9.61 -13.36 7.89
C SER A 2 8.37 -12.79 8.56
N HIS A 3 8.55 -11.78 9.41
CA HIS A 3 7.47 -11.10 10.16
C HIS A 3 6.28 -10.71 9.27
N HIS A 4 6.54 -10.37 7.99
CA HIS A 4 5.49 -10.02 7.04
C HIS A 4 4.53 -11.17 6.71
N HIS A 5 4.96 -12.43 6.73
CA HIS A 5 4.05 -13.56 6.46
C HIS A 5 3.01 -13.70 7.57
N SER A 6 3.45 -13.63 8.84
CA SER A 6 2.56 -13.69 10.00
C SER A 6 1.59 -12.51 10.02
N ILE A 7 2.04 -11.30 9.69
CA ILE A 7 1.18 -10.11 9.64
C ILE A 7 0.15 -10.22 8.51
N ARG A 8 0.56 -10.68 7.32
CA ARG A 8 -0.38 -10.92 6.21
C ARG A 8 -1.44 -11.95 6.58
N ASN A 9 -1.03 -13.03 7.24
CA ASN A 9 -1.96 -14.06 7.70
C ASN A 9 -2.94 -13.50 8.76
N LEU A 10 -2.44 -12.75 9.74
CA LEU A 10 -3.27 -12.09 10.77
C LEU A 10 -4.33 -11.16 10.15
N LEU A 11 -3.95 -10.39 9.14
CA LEU A 11 -4.83 -9.43 8.46
C LEU A 11 -5.61 -10.06 7.30
N ASN A 12 -5.43 -11.35 7.04
CA ASN A 12 -5.98 -12.09 5.91
C ASN A 12 -5.70 -11.44 4.54
N ILE A 13 -4.48 -10.92 4.36
CA ILE A 13 -4.00 -10.27 3.13
C ILE A 13 -3.28 -11.32 2.28
N LYS A 14 -3.76 -11.52 1.04
CA LYS A 14 -3.19 -12.49 0.09
C LYS A 14 -2.02 -11.95 -0.75
N ASP A 15 -1.95 -10.63 -0.92
CA ASP A 15 -0.93 -10.01 -1.76
C ASP A 15 0.45 -10.05 -1.09
N LYS A 16 1.40 -10.71 -1.75
CA LYS A 16 2.77 -10.89 -1.26
C LYS A 16 3.62 -9.63 -1.44
N ASN A 17 3.21 -8.70 -2.30
CA ASN A 17 3.94 -7.45 -2.58
C ASN A 17 3.72 -6.37 -1.50
N ILE A 18 2.81 -6.61 -0.56
CA ILE A 18 2.58 -5.71 0.57
C ILE A 18 3.59 -6.04 1.67
N THR A 19 4.51 -5.14 1.96
CA THR A 19 5.44 -5.23 3.10
C THR A 19 4.94 -4.37 4.26
N PHE A 20 5.47 -4.64 5.46
CA PHE A 20 5.08 -3.97 6.70
C PHE A 20 6.34 -3.55 7.45
N ASP A 21 6.44 -2.28 7.83
CA ASP A 21 7.61 -1.76 8.54
C ASP A 21 7.62 -2.24 10.02
N GLU A 22 8.69 -2.00 10.77
CA GLU A 22 8.75 -2.42 12.19
C GLU A 22 7.61 -1.83 13.03
N ASN A 23 7.26 -0.57 12.76
CA ASN A 23 6.14 0.15 13.38
C ASN A 23 4.82 -0.02 12.59
N PHE A 24 4.55 -1.22 12.08
CA PHE A 24 3.39 -1.49 11.23
C PHE A 24 2.05 -1.30 11.92
N CYS A 25 1.95 -1.25 13.25
CA CYS A 25 0.68 -1.15 13.96
C CYS A 25 0.67 0.03 14.92
N SER A 26 -0.37 0.85 14.86
CA SER A 26 -0.58 1.98 15.75
C SER A 26 -2.07 2.10 16.11
N THR A 27 -2.37 2.77 17.22
CA THR A 27 -3.75 3.14 17.55
C THR A 27 -3.94 4.61 17.21
N GLU A 28 -4.79 4.89 16.24
CA GLU A 28 -5.11 6.26 15.81
C GLU A 28 -6.59 6.55 16.09
N THR A 29 -6.93 7.82 16.33
CA THR A 29 -8.33 8.24 16.44
C THR A 29 -8.82 8.68 15.08
N ILE A 30 -9.69 7.88 14.45
CA ILE A 30 -10.28 8.18 13.15
C ILE A 30 -11.76 8.49 13.37
N LYS A 31 -12.21 9.67 12.95
CA LYS A 31 -13.61 10.13 13.13
C LYS A 31 -14.09 10.03 14.59
N LYS A 32 -13.25 10.44 15.55
CA LYS A 32 -13.50 10.38 17.01
C LYS A 32 -13.60 8.96 17.60
N VAL A 33 -13.28 7.92 16.83
CA VAL A 33 -13.26 6.52 17.31
C VAL A 33 -11.82 6.01 17.30
N LYS A 34 -11.40 5.36 18.40
CA LYS A 34 -10.10 4.69 18.48
C LYS A 34 -10.10 3.47 17.55
N ALA A 35 -9.13 3.43 16.63
CA ALA A 35 -9.00 2.37 15.65
C ALA A 35 -7.54 1.88 15.57
N LYS A 36 -7.36 0.60 15.27
CA LYS A 36 -6.05 0.04 14.93
C LYS A 36 -5.74 0.36 13.48
N VAL A 37 -4.59 0.98 13.24
CA VAL A 37 -4.11 1.32 11.90
C VAL A 37 -2.85 0.53 11.61
N PHE A 38 -2.95 -0.30 10.58
CA PHE A 38 -1.83 -1.07 10.06
C PHE A 38 -1.19 -0.34 8.89
N GLN A 39 0.10 -0.03 8.98
CA GLN A 39 0.88 0.63 7.93
C GLN A 39 1.55 -0.41 7.06
N GLY A 40 1.21 -0.43 5.78
CA GLY A 40 1.81 -1.32 4.80
C GLY A 40 2.29 -0.55 3.58
N THR A 41 3.29 -1.07 2.90
CA THR A 41 3.81 -0.53 1.64
C THR A 41 3.59 -1.55 0.53
N LEU A 42 2.90 -1.16 -0.54
CA LEU A 42 2.76 -1.94 -1.75
C LEU A 42 3.79 -1.46 -2.77
N THR A 43 4.80 -2.29 -3.01
CA THR A 43 5.83 -2.08 -4.03
C THR A 43 5.81 -3.21 -5.04
N TYR A 44 5.48 -2.89 -6.28
CA TYR A 44 5.69 -3.77 -7.43
C TYR A 44 6.11 -2.91 -8.62
N GLN A 45 6.95 -3.45 -9.48
CA GLN A 45 7.25 -2.80 -10.76
C GLN A 45 6.06 -2.98 -11.69
N SER A 46 5.50 -1.88 -12.17
CA SER A 46 4.45 -1.95 -13.18
C SER A 46 5.01 -2.56 -14.47
N LYS A 47 4.18 -3.33 -15.19
CA LYS A 47 4.57 -3.88 -16.51
C LYS A 47 4.52 -2.82 -17.61
N ALA A 48 3.64 -1.83 -17.47
CA ALA A 48 3.42 -0.78 -18.45
C ALA A 48 2.81 0.46 -17.78
N CYS A 49 2.82 1.59 -18.48
CA CYS A 49 2.04 2.75 -18.07
C CYS A 49 0.53 2.45 -18.22
N TYR A 50 -0.24 2.62 -17.14
CA TYR A 50 -1.69 2.41 -17.19
C TYR A 50 -2.45 3.50 -17.96
N ALA A 51 -1.81 4.61 -18.29
CA ALA A 51 -2.43 5.71 -19.05
C ALA A 51 -2.22 5.57 -20.56
N CYS A 52 -1.01 5.21 -21.01
CA CYS A 52 -0.69 5.13 -22.45
C CYS A 52 -0.31 3.72 -22.96
N GLY A 53 -0.17 2.73 -22.07
CA GLY A 53 0.18 1.36 -22.44
C GLY A 53 1.65 1.11 -22.76
N HIS A 54 2.53 2.13 -22.70
CA HIS A 54 3.96 1.94 -22.97
C HIS A 54 4.58 0.97 -21.96
N VAL A 55 5.38 0.03 -22.44
CA VAL A 55 6.06 -0.98 -21.60
C VAL A 55 7.02 -0.29 -20.63
N PHE A 56 7.22 -0.86 -19.44
CA PHE A 56 8.11 -0.27 -18.45
C PHE A 56 9.56 -0.13 -18.96
N ASP A 57 10.04 1.11 -19.02
CA ASP A 57 11.39 1.50 -19.44
C ASP A 57 11.96 2.60 -18.51
N ASP A 58 13.16 3.11 -18.85
CA ASP A 58 13.85 4.15 -18.06
C ASP A 58 13.11 5.51 -18.07
N GLN A 59 12.10 5.67 -18.92
CA GLN A 59 11.24 6.85 -18.98
C GLN A 59 10.07 6.77 -18.01
N ILE A 60 9.84 5.62 -17.35
CA ILE A 60 8.89 5.46 -16.26
C ILE A 60 9.63 5.48 -14.92
N ILE A 61 9.60 6.62 -14.24
CA ILE A 61 10.35 6.84 -13.01
C ILE A 61 9.48 6.72 -11.76
N LYS A 62 10.09 6.32 -10.64
CA LYS A 62 9.44 6.39 -9.32
C LYS A 62 9.18 7.86 -8.96
N HIS A 63 7.95 8.18 -8.62
CA HIS A 63 7.48 9.54 -8.35
C HIS A 63 6.75 9.62 -7.01
N GLY A 64 7.45 9.21 -5.95
CA GLY A 64 6.94 9.18 -4.59
C GLY A 64 5.90 8.09 -4.34
N PHE A 65 5.01 8.32 -3.37
CA PHE A 65 4.01 7.34 -2.96
C PHE A 65 2.62 7.98 -2.84
N LYS A 66 1.58 7.20 -3.11
CA LYS A 66 0.19 7.56 -2.81
C LYS A 66 -0.32 6.70 -1.67
N THR A 67 -0.73 7.33 -0.58
CA THR A 67 -1.29 6.62 0.58
C THR A 67 -2.80 6.46 0.43
N SER A 68 -3.31 5.26 0.67
CA SER A 68 -4.75 4.95 0.71
C SER A 68 -5.10 4.41 2.08
N LEU A 69 -6.18 4.91 2.69
CA LEU A 69 -6.71 4.38 3.94
C LEU A 69 -7.87 3.44 3.64
N ILE A 70 -7.68 2.14 3.86
CA ILE A 70 -8.63 1.09 3.53
C ILE A 70 -9.28 0.61 4.81
N LYS A 71 -10.61 0.59 4.87
CA LYS A 71 -11.35 0.01 6.00
C LYS A 71 -11.25 -1.51 5.93
N MET A 72 -10.85 -2.13 7.04
CA MET A 72 -10.74 -3.59 7.18
C MET A 72 -11.83 -4.12 8.12
N PRO A 73 -12.12 -5.43 8.09
CA PRO A 73 -12.85 -6.10 9.17
C PRO A 73 -12.22 -5.80 10.53
N SER A 74 -13.04 -5.76 11.58
CA SER A 74 -12.54 -5.50 12.92
C SER A 74 -11.59 -6.59 13.39
N VAL A 75 -10.45 -6.18 13.94
CA VAL A 75 -9.45 -7.09 14.54
C VAL A 75 -9.55 -6.94 16.05
N SER A 76 -9.83 -8.05 16.74
CA SER A 76 -10.01 -8.09 18.19
C SER A 76 -11.06 -7.09 18.70
N GLY A 77 -12.14 -6.88 17.96
CA GLY A 77 -13.21 -5.94 18.32
C GLY A 77 -12.92 -4.47 18.03
N PHE A 78 -11.71 -4.11 17.58
CA PHE A 78 -11.38 -2.73 17.22
C PHE A 78 -11.71 -2.43 15.76
N HIS A 79 -12.20 -1.21 15.51
CA HIS A 79 -12.20 -0.64 14.16
C HIS A 79 -10.79 -0.71 13.60
N THR A 80 -10.64 -1.23 12.38
CA THR A 80 -9.34 -1.53 11.81
C THR A 80 -9.21 -0.91 10.43
N TYR A 81 -8.05 -0.32 10.17
CA TYR A 81 -7.73 0.25 8.87
C TYR A 81 -6.34 -0.21 8.41
N LEU A 82 -6.18 -0.36 7.10
CA LEU A 82 -4.90 -0.53 6.44
C LEU A 82 -4.54 0.79 5.77
N LYS A 83 -3.51 1.47 6.28
CA LYS A 83 -2.88 2.64 5.65
C LYS A 83 -1.82 2.14 4.68
N LEU A 84 -2.21 2.00 3.42
CA LEU A 84 -1.40 1.39 2.37
C LEU A 84 -0.68 2.46 1.53
N ARG A 85 0.65 2.50 1.61
CA ARG A 85 1.51 3.34 0.77
C ARG A 85 1.78 2.63 -0.54
N LYS A 86 1.29 3.16 -1.65
CA LYS A 86 1.47 2.57 -2.99
C LYS A 86 2.52 3.36 -3.77
N GLN A 87 3.45 2.68 -4.42
CA GLN A 87 4.46 3.32 -5.25
C GLN A 87 3.80 4.07 -6.42
N ARG A 88 4.03 5.39 -6.52
CA ARG A 88 3.56 6.19 -7.66
C ARG A 88 4.67 6.25 -8.71
N TYR A 89 4.26 6.20 -9.97
CA TYR A 89 5.13 6.29 -11.14
C TYR A 89 4.76 7.52 -11.97
N PHE A 90 5.75 8.11 -12.62
CA PHE A 90 5.58 9.15 -13.62
C PHE A 90 6.10 8.65 -14.96
N CYS A 91 5.25 8.67 -15.98
CA CYS A 91 5.62 8.26 -17.34
C CYS A 91 6.00 9.50 -18.15
N LYS A 92 7.25 9.59 -18.61
CA LYS A 92 7.71 10.70 -19.45
C LYS A 92 7.15 10.66 -20.88
N HIS A 93 6.70 9.49 -21.36
CA HIS A 93 6.10 9.36 -22.70
C HIS A 93 4.76 10.10 -22.86
N CYS A 94 3.93 10.09 -21.82
CA CYS A 94 2.59 10.70 -21.84
C CYS A 94 2.40 11.76 -20.75
N HIS A 95 3.46 12.09 -20.01
CA HIS A 95 3.48 13.07 -18.92
C HIS A 95 2.42 12.84 -17.83
N SER A 96 2.00 11.59 -17.62
CA SER A 96 1.00 11.24 -16.62
C SER A 96 1.59 10.48 -15.44
N THR A 97 0.92 10.55 -14.28
CA THR A 97 1.25 9.72 -13.13
C THR A 97 0.26 8.58 -12.92
N PHE A 98 0.75 7.43 -12.48
CA PHE A 98 -0.09 6.26 -12.18
C PHE A 98 0.42 5.50 -10.94
N THR A 99 -0.35 4.57 -10.41
CA THR A 99 -0.10 3.83 -9.16
C THR A 99 -0.79 2.47 -9.22
#